data_AF-A0AAU8JWF8-F1
#
_entry.id   AF-A0AAU8JWF8-F1
#
_cell.length_a   1.000
_cell.length_b   1.000
_cell.length_c   1.000
_cell.angle_alpha   90.00
_cell.angle_beta   90.00
_cell.angle_gamma   90.00
#
_symmetry.space_group_name_H-M   'P 1'
#
loop_
_entity.id
_entity.type
_entity.pdbx_description
1 polymer ?
#
loop_
_entity_poly.entity_id
_entity_poly.type
_entity_poly.pdbx_seq_one_letter_code
_entity_poly.pdbx_strand_id
1 'polypeptide(L)'
;MSSRKLLLAVVAATAALTLTACEGDGSDTAGAQGAPTTAAATSSAAAPSTAPTASKSTAAKPTAAKPTGGATRTADPSCAPKLSAGHKVVKVTKHATATQLFAADTVYECKMPDQGWWENGPEKTYPVAANAKAVLSDAGKKPAVPVAKLVEHLNKCLDGTKDTYQCDTGTEYEITVDGSGKVTAIEELWGPQLPSEF
;
A
#
# COMPACT_ATOMS: atom_id res chain seq x y z
N MET A 1 -46.47 -19.03 19.02
CA MET A 1 -45.95 -19.69 20.24
C MET A 1 -44.85 -20.65 19.84
N SER A 2 -43.82 -20.87 20.67
CA SER A 2 -42.83 -21.95 20.53
C SER A 2 -41.93 -21.94 19.26
N SER A 3 -40.74 -22.55 19.25
CA SER A 3 -39.97 -23.21 20.31
C SER A 3 -38.50 -22.76 20.30
N ARG A 4 -37.89 -22.62 21.49
CA ARG A 4 -36.43 -22.45 21.64
C ARG A 4 -35.72 -23.80 21.46
N LYS A 5 -34.52 -23.81 20.88
CA LYS A 5 -33.58 -24.96 20.96
C LYS A 5 -32.15 -24.52 21.30
N LEU A 6 -31.89 -24.54 22.61
CA LEU A 6 -30.61 -24.90 23.26
C LEU A 6 -30.17 -26.31 22.80
N LEU A 7 -28.91 -26.78 22.81
CA LEU A 7 -27.55 -26.26 23.13
C LEU A 7 -26.59 -26.79 22.03
N LEU A 8 -25.33 -26.34 21.91
CA LEU A 8 -24.10 -26.88 22.56
C LEU A 8 -22.90 -26.19 21.84
N ALA A 9 -21.64 -26.15 22.28
CA ALA A 9 -20.93 -26.20 23.56
C ALA A 9 -19.46 -26.54 23.22
N VAL A 10 -18.57 -25.54 23.26
CA VAL A 10 -17.12 -25.61 23.54
C VAL A 10 -16.25 -26.75 22.95
N VAL A 11 -15.27 -26.37 22.13
CA VAL A 11 -13.86 -26.76 22.38
C VAL A 11 -13.01 -25.50 22.31
N ALA A 12 -12.17 -25.26 23.33
CA ALA A 12 -11.17 -24.18 23.31
C ALA A 12 -9.77 -24.80 23.16
N ALA A 13 -9.02 -24.39 22.14
CA ALA A 13 -7.68 -24.88 21.87
C ALA A 13 -6.63 -23.82 22.27
N THR A 14 -6.26 -23.79 23.55
CA THR A 14 -5.18 -22.93 24.04
C THR A 14 -3.81 -23.49 23.67
N ALA A 15 -3.30 -23.10 22.50
CA ALA A 15 -1.92 -23.37 22.11
C ALA A 15 -0.94 -22.48 22.90
N ALA A 16 -0.36 -23.03 23.96
CA ALA A 16 0.66 -22.35 24.76
C ALA A 16 2.01 -22.32 24.02
N LEU A 17 2.28 -21.23 23.31
CA LEU A 17 3.60 -20.97 22.71
C LEU A 17 4.57 -20.52 23.81
N THR A 18 5.40 -21.44 24.29
CA THR A 18 6.49 -21.15 25.24
C THR A 18 7.62 -20.42 24.51
N LEU A 19 7.69 -19.10 24.63
CA LEU A 19 8.89 -18.35 24.23
C LEU A 19 10.03 -18.70 25.20
N THR A 20 10.97 -19.52 24.75
CA THR A 20 12.28 -19.67 25.39
C THR A 20 13.06 -18.37 25.18
N ALA A 21 13.15 -17.54 26.21
CA ALA A 21 14.08 -16.42 26.20
C ALA A 21 15.51 -16.96 26.06
N CYS A 22 16.23 -16.51 25.03
CA CYS A 22 17.65 -16.73 24.88
C CYS A 22 18.35 -15.43 25.28
N GLU A 23 18.61 -15.26 26.58
CA GLU A 23 19.43 -14.18 27.08
C GLU A 23 20.88 -14.42 26.65
N GLY A 24 21.45 -13.44 25.94
CA GLY A 24 22.82 -13.44 25.45
C GLY A 24 23.56 -12.20 25.95
N ASP A 25 23.68 -12.05 27.27
CA ASP A 25 24.64 -11.11 27.83
C ASP A 25 26.06 -11.67 27.65
N GLY A 26 26.99 -10.80 27.24
CA GLY A 26 28.31 -11.20 26.74
C GLY A 26 29.16 -9.98 26.44
N SER A 27 29.67 -9.36 27.51
CA SER A 27 30.59 -8.21 27.44
C SER A 27 32.01 -8.59 27.00
N ASP A 28 32.86 -7.57 26.87
CA ASP A 28 34.30 -7.61 26.57
C ASP A 28 34.68 -8.06 25.13
N THR A 29 35.39 -7.22 24.37
CA THR A 29 36.80 -6.94 24.66
C THR A 29 37.19 -5.50 24.29
N ALA A 30 38.03 -4.88 25.12
CA ALA A 30 38.58 -3.54 24.89
C ALA A 30 40.02 -3.56 24.31
N GLY A 31 40.35 -2.56 23.49
CA GLY A 31 41.71 -2.28 23.00
C GLY A 31 41.77 -1.96 21.49
N ALA A 32 42.59 -1.03 21.01
CA ALA A 32 43.43 -0.05 21.71
C ALA A 32 43.73 1.19 20.83
N GLN A 33 44.36 2.19 21.44
CA GLN A 33 44.71 3.54 20.92
C GLN A 33 45.25 3.62 19.47
N GLY A 34 44.90 4.72 18.77
CA GLY A 34 45.52 5.11 17.49
C GLY A 34 45.27 6.58 17.10
N ALA A 35 46.16 7.48 17.52
CA ALA A 35 46.23 8.91 17.13
C ALA A 35 47.63 9.48 17.48
N PRO A 36 48.05 10.67 17.00
CA PRO A 36 47.47 11.58 16.00
C PRO A 36 48.25 11.46 14.65
N THR A 37 48.64 12.44 13.79
CA THR A 37 48.69 13.93 13.80
C THR A 37 48.90 14.51 12.38
N THR A 38 48.34 15.70 12.09
CA THR A 38 48.74 16.65 10.99
C THR A 38 48.63 16.15 9.52
N ALA A 39 48.68 16.98 8.47
CA ALA A 39 48.89 18.44 8.34
C ALA A 39 47.90 19.08 7.33
N ALA A 40 47.87 20.40 7.25
CA ALA A 40 47.12 21.15 6.22
C ALA A 40 47.98 21.48 4.99
N ALA A 41 47.33 21.67 3.83
CA ALA A 41 47.95 22.25 2.63
C ALA A 41 46.97 23.19 1.91
N THR A 42 47.40 24.42 1.67
CA THR A 42 46.67 25.44 0.90
C THR A 42 47.16 25.53 -0.54
N SER A 43 46.27 25.75 -1.53
CA SER A 43 46.33 26.94 -2.43
C SER A 43 45.45 26.85 -3.70
N SER A 44 44.52 27.79 -3.80
CA SER A 44 44.36 28.75 -4.92
C SER A 44 43.84 28.34 -6.33
N ALA A 45 43.33 29.39 -7.00
CA ALA A 45 43.14 29.59 -8.45
C ALA A 45 42.14 28.72 -9.25
N ALA A 46 40.94 29.27 -9.49
CA ALA A 46 40.55 29.89 -10.77
C ALA A 46 39.05 29.73 -11.09
N ALA A 47 38.39 30.82 -11.52
CA ALA A 47 37.12 30.75 -12.23
C ALA A 47 37.39 30.58 -13.75
N PRO A 48 36.44 29.98 -14.49
CA PRO A 48 35.69 30.85 -15.39
C PRO A 48 34.17 30.66 -15.29
N SER A 49 33.44 31.74 -15.57
CA SER A 49 31.97 31.73 -15.66
C SER A 49 31.50 31.18 -16.99
N THR A 50 30.71 30.11 -16.99
CA THR A 50 29.87 29.70 -18.12
C THR A 50 28.39 29.74 -17.71
N ALA A 51 27.59 30.52 -18.43
CA ALA A 51 26.18 30.65 -18.14
C ALA A 51 25.41 29.39 -18.61
N PRO A 52 24.49 28.83 -17.81
CA PRO A 52 23.64 27.75 -18.26
C PRO A 52 22.64 28.27 -19.30
N THR A 53 22.82 27.88 -20.56
CA THR A 53 21.86 28.16 -21.64
C THR A 53 20.50 27.63 -21.25
N ALA A 54 19.49 28.50 -21.22
CA ALA A 54 18.14 28.16 -20.79
C ALA A 54 17.42 27.26 -21.82
N SER A 55 17.66 25.94 -21.74
CA SER A 55 16.88 24.93 -22.46
C SER A 55 15.40 25.07 -22.09
N LYS A 56 14.60 25.56 -23.04
CA LYS A 56 13.14 25.60 -22.93
C LYS A 56 12.57 24.18 -22.97
N SER A 57 12.65 23.49 -21.83
CA SER A 57 11.82 22.31 -21.60
C SER A 57 10.36 22.75 -21.61
N THR A 58 9.64 22.39 -22.67
CA THR A 58 8.19 22.55 -22.74
C THR A 58 7.55 21.52 -21.83
N ALA A 59 7.56 21.81 -20.53
CA ALA A 59 6.93 21.00 -19.52
C ALA A 59 5.44 20.85 -19.86
N ALA A 60 5.07 19.69 -20.40
CA ALA A 60 3.68 19.30 -20.57
C ALA A 60 3.07 19.28 -19.17
N LYS A 61 2.24 20.29 -18.86
CA LYS A 61 1.56 20.42 -17.58
C LYS A 61 0.86 19.09 -17.27
N PRO A 62 1.20 18.40 -16.16
CA PRO A 62 0.44 17.23 -15.75
C PRO A 62 -1.02 17.67 -15.55
N THR A 63 -1.92 17.13 -16.36
CA THR A 63 -3.36 17.35 -16.21
C THR A 63 -3.83 16.47 -15.06
N ALA A 64 -3.40 16.82 -13.85
CA ALA A 64 -3.85 16.19 -12.62
C ALA A 64 -5.38 16.18 -12.65
N ALA A 65 -5.95 14.99 -12.70
CA ALA A 65 -7.40 14.82 -12.71
C ALA A 65 -7.94 15.57 -11.50
N LYS A 66 -8.82 16.56 -11.75
CA LYS A 66 -9.43 17.33 -10.68
C LYS A 66 -10.09 16.32 -9.73
N PRO A 67 -9.72 16.25 -8.44
CA PRO A 67 -10.40 15.36 -7.50
C PRO A 67 -11.86 15.80 -7.47
N THR A 68 -12.72 14.97 -8.07
CA THR A 68 -14.16 15.22 -8.06
C THR A 68 -14.57 14.96 -6.63
N GLY A 69 -15.07 15.98 -5.93
CA GLY A 69 -15.53 15.82 -4.56
C GLY A 69 -16.70 14.84 -4.53
N GLY A 70 -16.39 13.56 -4.33
CA GLY A 70 -17.33 12.47 -4.54
C GLY A 70 -18.52 12.61 -3.62
N ALA A 71 -19.72 12.71 -4.21
CA ALA A 71 -20.95 12.57 -3.46
C ALA A 71 -20.94 11.20 -2.77
N THR A 72 -21.25 11.16 -1.48
CA THR A 72 -21.24 9.91 -0.70
C THR A 72 -22.19 8.89 -1.31
N ARG A 73 -21.64 7.81 -1.85
CA ARG A 73 -22.38 6.69 -2.45
C ARG A 73 -22.86 5.75 -1.32
N THR A 74 -24.08 5.23 -1.46
CA THR A 74 -24.67 4.33 -0.45
C THR A 74 -24.35 2.89 -0.81
N ALA A 75 -23.89 2.09 0.18
CA ALA A 75 -23.61 0.68 -0.02
C ALA A 75 -24.90 -0.13 -0.21
N ASP A 76 -24.90 -1.00 -1.21
CA ASP A 76 -25.88 -2.08 -1.34
C ASP A 76 -25.21 -3.41 -0.91
N PRO A 77 -25.42 -3.86 0.35
CA PRO A 77 -24.78 -5.06 0.87
C PRO A 77 -25.39 -6.35 0.31
N SER A 78 -26.40 -6.29 -0.57
CA SER A 78 -27.06 -7.49 -1.12
C SER A 78 -26.27 -8.19 -2.23
N CYS A 79 -25.42 -7.46 -2.95
CA CYS A 79 -24.53 -8.02 -3.98
C CYS A 79 -23.03 -7.76 -3.73
N ALA A 80 -22.68 -6.90 -2.75
CA ALA A 80 -21.31 -6.50 -2.51
C ALA A 80 -20.39 -7.73 -2.26
N PRO A 81 -19.16 -7.75 -2.81
CA PRO A 81 -18.20 -8.80 -2.50
C PRO A 81 -17.98 -8.91 -1.00
N LYS A 82 -18.08 -10.13 -0.46
CA LYS A 82 -17.85 -10.35 0.96
C LYS A 82 -16.36 -10.20 1.26
N LEU A 83 -16.03 -9.22 2.08
CA LEU A 83 -14.65 -8.98 2.55
C LEU A 83 -14.41 -9.67 3.89
N SER A 84 -13.15 -10.03 4.15
CA SER A 84 -12.71 -10.54 5.45
C SER A 84 -12.72 -9.45 6.54
N ALA A 85 -12.75 -9.85 7.81
CA ALA A 85 -12.77 -8.89 8.92
C ALA A 85 -11.47 -8.06 8.95
N GLY A 86 -11.59 -6.73 8.91
CA GLY A 86 -10.45 -5.81 8.81
C GLY A 86 -9.97 -5.54 7.38
N HIS A 87 -10.58 -6.17 6.37
CA HIS A 87 -10.32 -5.91 4.96
C HIS A 87 -11.28 -4.84 4.43
N LYS A 88 -10.81 -4.00 3.52
CA LYS A 88 -11.64 -3.05 2.76
C LYS A 88 -11.01 -2.74 1.40
N VAL A 89 -11.83 -2.36 0.44
CA VAL A 89 -11.34 -1.86 -0.85
C VAL A 89 -11.15 -0.34 -0.79
N VAL A 90 -10.07 0.14 -1.41
CA VAL A 90 -9.73 1.55 -1.58
C VAL A 90 -9.33 1.81 -3.02
N LYS A 91 -9.61 3.01 -3.55
CA LYS A 91 -9.15 3.43 -4.89
C LYS A 91 -8.03 4.44 -4.74
N VAL A 92 -6.88 4.15 -5.33
CA VAL A 92 -5.68 4.97 -5.23
C VAL A 92 -5.80 6.21 -6.11
N THR A 93 -5.51 7.36 -5.50
CA THR A 93 -5.74 8.70 -6.07
C THR A 93 -4.45 9.50 -6.32
N LYS A 94 -3.33 9.11 -5.70
CA LYS A 94 -2.01 9.73 -5.87
C LYS A 94 -0.89 8.69 -5.71
N HIS A 95 0.31 9.06 -6.18
CA HIS A 95 1.53 8.24 -6.04
C HIS A 95 1.74 7.78 -4.60
N ALA A 96 1.93 6.47 -4.42
CA ALA A 96 2.23 5.86 -3.14
C ALA A 96 3.73 5.86 -2.84
N THR A 97 4.06 5.54 -1.59
CA THR A 97 5.41 5.24 -1.10
C THR A 97 5.39 3.93 -0.33
N ALA A 98 6.56 3.36 -0.03
CA ALA A 98 6.67 2.12 0.75
C ALA A 98 6.12 2.21 2.19
N THR A 99 5.79 3.42 2.68
CA THR A 99 5.24 3.66 4.03
C THR A 99 3.88 4.37 4.03
N GLN A 100 3.38 4.84 2.89
CA GLN A 100 2.12 5.58 2.77
C GLN A 100 1.40 5.30 1.45
N LEU A 101 0.14 4.92 1.53
CA LEU A 101 -0.80 4.76 0.42
C LEU A 101 -1.82 5.91 0.44
N PHE A 102 -2.06 6.56 -0.70
CA PHE A 102 -3.01 7.68 -0.84
C PHE A 102 -4.22 7.25 -1.64
N ALA A 103 -5.36 7.07 -0.96
CA ALA A 103 -6.53 6.44 -1.56
C ALA A 103 -7.84 6.93 -0.93
N ALA A 104 -8.91 6.99 -1.72
CA ALA A 104 -10.27 7.09 -1.20
C ALA A 104 -10.75 5.71 -0.71
N ASP A 105 -11.62 5.68 0.31
CA ASP A 105 -12.43 4.48 0.56
C ASP A 105 -13.36 4.26 -0.64
N THR A 106 -13.69 3.00 -0.95
CA THR A 106 -14.69 2.69 -1.97
C THR A 106 -15.96 2.07 -1.39
N VAL A 107 -16.98 2.00 -2.25
CA VAL A 107 -18.21 1.24 -2.01
C VAL A 107 -18.57 0.48 -3.28
N TYR A 108 -19.12 -0.72 -3.13
CA TYR A 108 -19.56 -1.52 -4.27
C TYR A 108 -20.99 -1.12 -4.67
N GLU A 109 -21.21 -0.86 -5.96
CA GLU A 109 -22.54 -0.66 -6.54
C GLU A 109 -22.98 -1.88 -7.34
N CYS A 110 -24.26 -2.25 -7.16
CA CYS A 110 -24.88 -3.44 -7.76
C CYS A 110 -25.49 -3.23 -9.16
N LYS A 111 -25.55 -1.98 -9.63
CA LYS A 111 -26.40 -1.60 -10.77
C LYS A 111 -25.56 -1.40 -12.02
N MET A 112 -25.76 -2.26 -13.01
CA MET A 112 -25.26 -2.03 -14.37
C MET A 112 -25.81 -0.70 -14.92
N PRO A 113 -25.01 0.08 -15.68
CA PRO A 113 -23.65 -0.23 -16.13
C PRO A 113 -22.57 -0.05 -15.05
N ASP A 114 -22.86 0.68 -13.98
CA ASP A 114 -21.93 1.08 -12.92
C ASP A 114 -21.62 -0.03 -11.89
N GLN A 115 -21.61 -1.31 -12.29
CA GLN A 115 -21.30 -2.41 -11.38
C GLN A 115 -19.79 -2.45 -11.06
N GLY A 116 -19.43 -2.21 -9.80
CA GLY A 116 -18.03 -2.21 -9.37
C GLY A 116 -17.79 -1.40 -8.09
N TRP A 117 -16.52 -1.26 -7.71
CA TRP A 117 -16.09 -0.41 -6.60
C TRP A 117 -15.93 1.04 -7.05
N TRP A 118 -16.48 1.98 -6.28
CA TRP A 118 -16.45 3.42 -6.58
C TRP A 118 -15.99 4.24 -5.39
N GLU A 119 -15.26 5.33 -5.64
CA GLU A 119 -14.83 6.30 -4.61
C GLU A 119 -16.00 6.79 -3.75
N ASN A 120 -15.82 6.76 -2.43
CA ASN A 120 -16.83 7.14 -1.45
C ASN A 120 -16.28 8.14 -0.43
N GLY A 121 -16.26 9.42 -0.82
CA GLY A 121 -15.74 10.52 -0.02
C GLY A 121 -14.28 10.89 -0.36
N PRO A 122 -13.59 11.62 0.53
CA PRO A 122 -12.26 12.16 0.25
C PRO A 122 -11.14 11.11 0.34
N GLU A 123 -10.03 11.41 -0.34
CA GLU A 123 -8.73 10.76 -0.16
C GLU A 123 -8.28 10.75 1.31
N LYS A 124 -7.64 9.64 1.70
CA LYS A 124 -7.03 9.41 3.01
C LYS A 124 -5.60 8.89 2.82
N THR A 125 -4.73 9.19 3.78
CA THR A 125 -3.39 8.61 3.86
C THR A 125 -3.42 7.40 4.78
N TYR A 126 -3.05 6.24 4.23
CA TYR A 126 -2.94 4.99 4.97
C TYR A 126 -1.48 4.66 5.27
N PRO A 127 -1.06 4.59 6.55
CA PRO A 127 0.30 4.21 6.90
C PRO A 127 0.50 2.71 6.65
N VAL A 128 1.50 2.35 5.84
CA VAL A 128 1.84 0.96 5.53
C VAL A 128 2.79 0.41 6.59
N ALA A 129 2.54 -0.82 7.07
CA ALA A 129 3.43 -1.49 8.02
C ALA A 129 4.75 -1.90 7.35
N ALA A 130 5.86 -1.84 8.08
CA ALA A 130 7.20 -2.16 7.53
C ALA A 130 7.34 -3.62 7.04
N ASN A 131 6.47 -4.52 7.53
CA ASN A 131 6.36 -5.92 7.16
C ASN A 131 5.06 -6.24 6.38
N ALA A 132 4.41 -5.23 5.79
CA ALA A 132 3.19 -5.44 5.03
C ALA A 132 3.42 -6.37 3.83
N LYS A 133 2.43 -7.22 3.55
CA LYS A 133 2.40 -8.08 2.35
C LYS A 133 1.91 -7.26 1.16
N ALA A 134 2.40 -7.57 -0.03
CA ALA A 134 1.86 -7.03 -1.28
C ALA A 134 1.61 -8.16 -2.27
N VAL A 135 0.50 -8.06 -3.02
CA VAL A 135 0.08 -9.00 -4.05
C VAL A 135 -0.33 -8.20 -5.28
N LEU A 136 0.26 -8.53 -6.43
CA LEU A 136 -0.14 -8.01 -7.74
C LEU A 136 -0.98 -9.05 -8.47
N SER A 137 -1.77 -8.62 -9.45
CA SER A 137 -2.55 -9.48 -10.32
C SER A 137 -1.87 -9.63 -11.69
N ASP A 138 -1.56 -10.87 -12.08
CA ASP A 138 -0.84 -11.23 -13.31
C ASP A 138 -1.61 -12.29 -14.10
N ALA A 139 -2.38 -11.89 -15.10
CA ALA A 139 -3.10 -12.79 -16.02
C ALA A 139 -3.89 -13.91 -15.30
N GLY A 140 -4.61 -13.56 -14.22
CA GLY A 140 -5.37 -14.49 -13.38
C GLY A 140 -4.59 -15.18 -12.26
N LYS A 141 -3.29 -14.89 -12.11
CA LYS A 141 -2.47 -15.26 -10.95
C LYS A 141 -2.39 -14.11 -9.95
N LYS A 142 -2.02 -14.43 -8.71
CA LYS A 142 -1.80 -13.47 -7.62
C LYS A 142 -0.39 -13.62 -7.01
N PRO A 143 0.69 -13.27 -7.73
CA PRO A 143 2.04 -13.31 -7.18
C PRO A 143 2.22 -12.36 -5.98
N ALA A 144 2.73 -12.89 -4.87
CA ALA A 144 3.22 -12.09 -3.76
C ALA A 144 4.52 -11.37 -4.16
N VAL A 145 4.62 -10.08 -3.86
CA VAL A 145 5.74 -9.20 -4.22
C VAL A 145 6.18 -8.34 -3.03
N PRO A 146 7.39 -7.73 -3.05
CA PRO A 146 7.75 -6.68 -2.10
C PRO A 146 6.86 -5.44 -2.28
N VAL A 147 6.52 -4.75 -1.19
CA VAL A 147 5.73 -3.49 -1.22
C VAL A 147 6.33 -2.46 -2.17
N ALA A 148 7.67 -2.37 -2.25
CA ALA A 148 8.35 -1.47 -3.17
C ALA A 148 8.03 -1.74 -4.66
N LYS A 149 7.77 -3.00 -5.04
CA LYS A 149 7.39 -3.37 -6.41
C LYS A 149 5.93 -3.09 -6.72
N LEU A 150 5.04 -3.32 -5.75
CA LEU A 150 3.64 -2.86 -5.84
C LEU A 150 3.57 -1.33 -6.00
N VAL A 151 4.35 -0.57 -5.23
CA VAL A 151 4.40 0.90 -5.32
C VAL A 151 4.97 1.37 -6.66
N GLU A 152 6.01 0.72 -7.19
CA GLU A 152 6.56 1.01 -8.52
C GLU A 152 5.52 0.79 -9.62
N HIS A 153 4.79 -0.33 -9.57
CA HIS A 153 3.69 -0.64 -10.48
C HIS A 153 2.54 0.39 -10.38
N LEU A 154 2.02 0.59 -9.17
CA LEU A 154 0.92 1.51 -8.88
C LEU A 154 1.20 2.93 -9.38
N ASN A 155 2.42 3.45 -9.16
CA ASN A 155 2.80 4.78 -9.63
C ASN A 155 2.86 4.84 -11.16
N LYS A 156 3.40 3.81 -11.83
CA LYS A 156 3.41 3.72 -13.31
C LYS A 156 1.99 3.69 -13.90
N CYS A 157 1.06 2.98 -13.26
CA CYS A 157 -0.33 2.90 -13.70
C CYS A 157 -1.08 4.22 -13.54
N LEU A 158 -0.86 4.95 -12.43
CA LEU A 158 -1.38 6.32 -12.25
C LEU A 158 -0.84 7.28 -13.32
N ASP A 159 0.42 7.11 -13.72
CA ASP A 159 1.06 7.91 -14.79
C ASP A 159 0.66 7.46 -16.21
N GLY A 160 -0.14 6.40 -16.36
CA GLY A 160 -0.51 5.83 -17.67
C GLY A 160 0.67 5.24 -18.45
N THR A 161 1.75 4.87 -17.75
CA THR A 161 2.97 4.33 -18.34
C THR A 161 2.96 2.81 -18.37
N LYS A 162 3.77 2.21 -19.27
CA LYS A 162 3.90 0.75 -19.34
C LYS A 162 4.66 0.20 -18.14
N ASP A 163 4.06 -0.76 -17.46
CA ASP A 163 4.71 -1.62 -16.47
C ASP A 163 4.86 -3.07 -16.99
N THR A 164 5.48 -3.94 -16.20
CA THR A 164 5.52 -5.39 -16.44
C THR A 164 4.17 -6.06 -16.16
N TYR A 165 3.39 -5.52 -15.22
CA TYR A 165 2.01 -5.97 -14.93
C TYR A 165 0.98 -5.07 -15.65
N GLN A 166 -0.24 -5.56 -15.85
CA GLN A 166 -1.25 -4.87 -16.66
C GLN A 166 -2.12 -3.92 -15.86
N CYS A 167 -1.90 -2.60 -16.04
CA CYS A 167 -2.71 -1.50 -15.49
C CYS A 167 -4.15 -1.41 -16.06
N ASP A 168 -4.76 -2.53 -16.46
CA ASP A 168 -5.95 -2.54 -17.31
C ASP A 168 -7.24 -2.27 -16.52
N THR A 169 -7.52 -0.97 -16.38
CA THR A 169 -8.76 -0.29 -15.91
C THR A 169 -8.97 -0.09 -14.39
N GLY A 170 -8.14 -0.68 -13.53
CA GLY A 170 -8.22 -0.52 -12.07
C GLY A 170 -7.16 0.39 -11.45
N THR A 171 -7.54 1.11 -10.38
CA THR A 171 -6.62 1.56 -9.30
C THR A 171 -7.15 1.15 -7.92
N GLU A 172 -8.02 0.14 -7.91
CA GLU A 172 -8.68 -0.48 -6.77
C GLU A 172 -7.79 -1.56 -6.14
N TYR A 173 -7.53 -1.43 -4.84
CA TYR A 173 -6.79 -2.42 -4.06
C TYR A 173 -7.60 -2.80 -2.83
N GLU A 174 -7.61 -4.10 -2.51
CA GLU A 174 -8.02 -4.54 -1.18
C GLU A 174 -6.87 -4.32 -0.20
N ILE A 175 -7.17 -3.76 0.97
CA ILE A 175 -6.21 -3.57 2.05
C ILE A 175 -6.72 -4.19 3.35
N THR A 176 -5.86 -4.98 3.99
CA THR A 176 -6.06 -5.41 5.38
C THR A 176 -5.50 -4.33 6.30
N VAL A 177 -6.32 -3.84 7.22
CA VAL A 177 -5.96 -2.78 8.18
C VAL A 177 -5.99 -3.32 9.60
N ASP A 178 -4.91 -3.11 10.35
CA ASP A 178 -4.81 -3.54 11.74
C ASP A 178 -5.55 -2.61 12.73
N GLY A 179 -5.63 -3.03 14.00
CA GLY A 179 -6.26 -2.25 15.07
C GLY A 179 -5.58 -0.92 15.41
N SER A 180 -4.43 -0.61 14.81
CA SER A 180 -3.74 0.69 14.90
C SER A 180 -3.97 1.58 13.66
N GLY A 181 -4.73 1.11 12.67
CA GLY A 181 -4.98 1.81 11.41
C GLY A 181 -3.86 1.64 10.37
N LYS A 182 -2.94 0.68 10.55
CA LYS A 182 -1.86 0.40 9.59
C LYS A 182 -2.26 -0.67 8.60
N VAL A 183 -1.81 -0.52 7.36
CA VAL A 183 -2.00 -1.51 6.30
C VAL A 183 -0.99 -2.64 6.44
N THR A 184 -1.47 -3.87 6.59
CA THR A 184 -0.65 -5.07 6.80
C THR A 184 -0.65 -6.02 5.59
N ALA A 185 -1.61 -5.86 4.68
CA ALA A 185 -1.59 -6.45 3.35
C ALA A 185 -2.23 -5.50 2.32
N ILE A 186 -1.74 -5.53 1.08
CA ILE A 186 -2.32 -4.85 -0.07
C ILE A 186 -2.42 -5.85 -1.23
N GLU A 187 -3.59 -5.95 -1.86
CA GLU A 187 -3.84 -6.82 -3.00
C GLU A 187 -4.51 -6.05 -4.16
N GLU A 188 -3.96 -6.18 -5.36
CA GLU A 188 -4.51 -5.61 -6.59
C GLU A 188 -5.74 -6.39 -7.06
N LEU A 189 -6.88 -5.71 -7.20
CA LEU A 189 -8.14 -6.32 -7.66
C LEU A 189 -8.27 -6.26 -9.18
N TRP A 190 -8.26 -7.44 -9.83
CA TRP A 190 -8.34 -7.55 -11.28
C TRP A 190 -9.75 -7.91 -11.78
N GLY A 191 -10.38 -6.96 -12.47
CA GLY A 191 -11.72 -7.12 -13.05
C GLY A 191 -12.84 -7.21 -11.99
N PRO A 192 -14.05 -7.64 -12.38
CA PRO A 192 -15.21 -7.74 -11.48
C PRO A 192 -15.16 -8.98 -10.57
N GLN A 193 -13.98 -9.58 -10.35
CA GLN A 193 -13.84 -10.81 -9.59
C GLN A 193 -13.82 -10.53 -8.09
N LEU A 194 -14.59 -11.32 -7.34
CA LEU A 194 -14.66 -11.24 -5.89
C LEU A 194 -13.27 -11.59 -5.29
N PRO A 195 -12.88 -11.01 -4.13
CA PRO A 195 -11.58 -11.30 -3.54
C PRO A 195 -11.48 -12.78 -3.16
N SER A 196 -10.27 -13.32 -3.25
CA SER A 196 -9.95 -14.70 -2.88
C SER A 196 -9.67 -14.78 -1.39
N GLU A 197 -10.38 -15.63 -0.66
CA GLU A 197 -10.19 -15.78 0.79
C GLU A 197 -8.75 -16.23 1.12
N PHE A 198 -8.08 -15.45 1.97
CA PHE A 198 -6.69 -15.61 2.46
C PHE A 198 -6.64 -15.52 4.00
#